data_AF-A0A7V9GRR6-F1
#
_entry.id   AF-A0A7V9GRR6-F1
#
_cell.length_a   1.000
_cell.length_b   1.000
_cell.length_c   1.000
_cell.angle_alpha   90.00
_cell.angle_beta   90.00
_cell.angle_gamma   90.00
#
_symmetry.space_group_name_H-M   'P 1'
#
loop_
_entity.id
_entity.type
_entity.pdbx_description
1 polymer ?
#
loop_
_entity_poly.entity_id
_entity_poly.type
_entity_poly.pdbx_seq_one_letter_code
_entity_poly.pdbx_strand_id
1 'polypeptide(L)'
;MIGNGCCDSTAPFLFSRHMRGPNEEHVGEVAGVPVLLDSQLVPLFGGHEVVIDAKPDPGGDSFSCESELGLRLSLSRLPLVDVKK
;
A
#
# COMPACT_ATOMS: atom_id res chain seq x y z
N MET A 1 0.39 2.81 4.71
CA MET A 1 0.10 1.63 5.53
C MET A 1 -0.84 0.73 4.74
N ILE A 2 -0.50 -0.55 4.65
CA ILE A 2 -1.38 -1.60 4.15
C ILE A 2 -1.84 -2.37 5.38
N GLY A 3 -3.14 -2.32 5.67
CA GLY A 3 -3.70 -2.76 6.95
C GLY A 3 -4.75 -3.84 6.81
N ASN A 4 -5.10 -4.42 7.95
CA ASN A 4 -5.86 -5.67 8.11
C ASN A 4 -7.38 -5.48 7.87
N GLY A 5 -7.77 -4.52 7.02
CA GLY A 5 -9.16 -4.10 6.80
C GLY A 5 -10.03 -5.15 6.09
N CYS A 6 -11.36 -5.04 6.26
CA CYS A 6 -12.34 -6.07 5.85
C CYS A 6 -12.46 -6.32 4.33
N CYS A 7 -11.81 -5.53 3.48
CA CYS A 7 -11.84 -5.66 2.02
C CYS A 7 -10.56 -6.35 1.49
N ASP A 8 -10.23 -7.53 2.02
CA ASP A 8 -9.03 -8.31 1.68
C ASP A 8 -7.67 -7.65 2.03
N SER A 9 -7.66 -6.60 2.86
CA SER A 9 -6.43 -5.93 3.32
C SER A 9 -5.53 -5.40 2.19
N THR A 10 -6.09 -5.05 1.04
CA THR A 10 -5.30 -4.67 -0.16
C THR A 10 -5.25 -3.18 -0.46
N ALA A 11 -6.20 -2.36 0.01
CA ALA A 11 -6.17 -0.93 -0.28
C ALA A 11 -5.13 -0.20 0.60
N PRO A 12 -4.10 0.43 0.02
CA PRO A 12 -3.10 1.14 0.79
C PRO A 12 -3.67 2.49 1.26
N PHE A 13 -3.34 2.88 2.49
CA PHE A 13 -3.66 4.18 3.08
C PHE A 13 -2.41 5.05 3.20
N LEU A 14 -2.53 6.31 2.80
CA LEU A 14 -1.52 7.35 2.95
C LEU A 14 -1.86 8.22 4.16
N PHE A 15 -0.84 8.48 4.97
CA PHE A 15 -0.95 9.31 6.17
C PHE A 15 0.21 10.31 6.17
N SER A 16 -0.07 11.57 6.51
CA SER A 16 0.95 12.63 6.54
C SER A 16 1.92 12.55 7.72
N ARG A 17 1.50 11.91 8.83
CA ARG A 17 2.28 11.78 10.08
C ARG A 17 1.98 10.46 10.81
N HIS A 18 2.06 9.35 10.09
CA HIS A 18 1.84 8.03 10.69
C HIS A 18 2.87 7.74 11.78
N MET A 19 2.40 7.37 12.97
CA MET A 19 3.26 6.82 14.01
C MET A 19 3.28 5.31 13.88
N ARG A 20 4.46 4.76 13.56
CA ARG A 20 4.63 3.32 13.37
C ARG A 20 4.27 2.56 14.66
N GLY A 21 3.37 1.60 14.54
CA GLY A 21 3.00 0.67 15.60
C GLY A 21 4.05 -0.43 15.79
N PRO A 22 4.03 -1.16 16.91
CA PRO A 22 5.03 -2.18 17.24
C PRO A 22 5.05 -3.37 16.27
N ASN A 23 3.93 -3.64 15.59
CA ASN A 23 3.77 -4.78 14.69
C ASN A 23 3.83 -4.38 13.21
N GLU A 24 4.09 -3.12 12.89
CA GLU A 24 4.25 -2.69 11.50
C GLU A 24 5.70 -2.87 11.07
N GLU A 25 5.93 -3.31 9.84
CA GLU A 25 7.23 -3.46 9.20
C GLU A 25 7.39 -2.48 8.04
N HIS A 26 8.60 -1.94 7.88
CA HIS A 26 8.95 -1.15 6.71
C HIS A 26 9.36 -2.11 5.58
N VAL A 27 8.56 -2.13 4.51
CA VAL A 27 8.71 -3.11 3.41
C VAL A 27 9.27 -2.50 2.14
N GLY A 28 9.38 -1.16 2.07
CA GLY A 28 9.93 -0.46 0.93
C GLY A 28 9.49 1.00 0.90
N GLU A 29 9.82 1.67 -0.20
CA GLU A 29 9.56 3.09 -0.39
C GLU A 29 8.97 3.33 -1.78
N VAL A 30 7.98 4.23 -1.88
CA VAL A 30 7.42 4.70 -3.15
C VAL A 30 7.49 6.21 -3.18
N ALA A 31 8.20 6.76 -4.16
CA ALA A 31 8.34 8.20 -4.37
C ALA A 31 8.76 9.00 -3.10
N GLY A 32 9.71 8.47 -2.31
CA GLY A 32 10.15 9.14 -1.08
C GLY A 32 9.31 8.80 0.17
N VAL A 33 8.22 8.03 0.02
CA VAL A 33 7.26 7.74 1.09
C VAL A 33 7.43 6.30 1.59
N PRO A 34 7.66 6.08 2.89
CA PRO A 34 7.76 4.75 3.47
C PRO A 34 6.46 3.94 3.34
N VAL A 35 6.58 2.69 2.89
CA VAL A 35 5.49 1.72 2.86
C VAL A 35 5.61 0.83 4.08
N LEU A 36 4.59 0.89 4.93
CA LEU A 36 4.46 0.08 6.13
C LEU A 36 3.37 -0.97 5.95
N LEU A 37 3.62 -2.18 6.45
CA LEU A 37 2.71 -3.32 6.41
C LEU A 37 2.69 -4.00 7.78
N ASP A 38 1.54 -4.52 8.22
CA ASP A 38 1.48 -5.37 9.41
C ASP A 38 2.35 -6.63 9.20
N SER A 39 3.18 -6.99 10.18
CA SER A 39 4.12 -8.12 10.09
C SER A 39 3.44 -9.44 9.76
N GLN A 40 2.19 -9.63 10.19
CA GLN A 40 1.42 -10.84 9.89
C GLN A 40 1.01 -10.93 8.42
N LEU A 41 0.96 -9.79 7.70
CA LEU A 41 0.60 -9.71 6.30
C LEU A 41 1.81 -9.82 5.37
N VAL A 42 3.04 -9.54 5.84
CA VAL A 42 4.27 -9.60 5.03
C VAL A 42 4.39 -10.90 4.21
N PRO A 43 4.14 -12.10 4.77
CA PRO A 43 4.22 -13.33 4.00
C PRO A 43 3.25 -13.41 2.80
N LEU A 44 2.12 -12.70 2.84
CA LEU A 44 1.10 -12.70 1.78
C LEU A 44 1.54 -11.94 0.51
N PHE A 45 2.62 -11.18 0.60
CA PHE A 45 3.20 -10.44 -0.51
C PHE A 45 4.48 -11.10 -1.06
N GLY A 46 4.95 -12.19 -0.43
CA GLY A 46 6.11 -12.93 -0.90
C GLY A 46 5.91 -13.49 -2.31
N GLY A 47 6.93 -13.40 -3.15
CA GLY A 47 6.86 -13.89 -4.54
C GLY A 47 6.14 -12.95 -5.52
N HIS A 48 5.74 -11.76 -5.06
CA HIS A 48 5.06 -10.76 -5.87
C HIS A 48 5.84 -9.45 -5.95
N GLU A 49 5.81 -8.82 -7.11
CA GLU A 49 6.04 -7.39 -7.22
C GLU A 49 4.75 -6.66 -6.81
N VAL A 50 4.87 -5.73 -5.88
CA VAL A 50 3.73 -4.97 -5.36
C VAL A 50 3.77 -3.58 -5.96
N VAL A 51 2.73 -3.25 -6.73
CA VAL A 51 2.59 -1.95 -7.40
C VAL A 51 1.54 -1.15 -6.67
N ILE A 52 1.91 0.03 -6.18
CA ILE A 52 0.98 1.05 -5.67
C ILE A 52 0.82 2.11 -6.76
N ASP A 53 -0.41 2.35 -7.17
CA ASP A 53 -0.76 3.31 -8.22
C ASP A 53 -1.78 4.33 -7.69
N ALA A 54 -1.74 5.55 -8.22
CA ALA A 54 -2.60 6.67 -7.84
C ALA A 54 -3.43 7.11 -9.04
N LYS A 55 -4.77 7.00 -8.93
CA LYS A 55 -5.70 7.31 -10.01
C LYS A 55 -6.62 8.46 -9.65
N PRO A 56 -7.09 9.27 -10.62
CA PRO A 56 -8.10 10.29 -10.36
C PRO A 56 -9.37 9.69 -9.76
N ASP A 57 -9.82 10.25 -8.64
CA ASP A 57 -11.08 9.92 -7.97
C ASP A 57 -11.64 11.18 -7.29
N PRO A 58 -12.14 12.17 -8.07
CA PRO A 58 -12.57 13.47 -7.54
C PRO A 58 -13.81 13.41 -6.64
N GLY A 59 -14.49 12.26 -6.58
CA GLY A 59 -15.65 12.02 -5.70
C GLY A 59 -15.39 10.98 -4.61
N GLY A 60 -14.16 10.51 -4.47
CA GLY A 60 -13.78 9.49 -3.51
C GLY A 60 -13.83 10.03 -2.08
N ASP A 61 -14.56 9.35 -1.20
CA ASP A 61 -14.56 9.60 0.24
C ASP A 61 -13.71 8.53 0.93
N SER A 62 -12.63 8.95 1.59
CA SER A 62 -11.65 8.06 2.23
C SER A 62 -10.87 8.83 3.30
N PHE A 63 -10.49 8.12 4.37
CA PHE A 63 -9.60 8.62 5.43
C PHE A 63 -8.12 8.72 5.02
N SER A 64 -7.82 8.41 3.76
CA SER A 64 -6.47 8.41 3.20
C SER A 64 -6.12 9.78 2.62
N CYS A 65 -4.93 10.31 2.89
CA CYS A 65 -4.57 11.70 2.54
C CYS A 65 -4.64 12.01 1.03
N GLU A 66 -4.53 11.03 0.13
CA GLU A 66 -4.65 11.28 -1.31
C GLU A 66 -6.06 11.69 -1.73
N SER A 67 -7.09 11.41 -0.92
CA SER A 67 -8.48 11.78 -1.24
C SER A 67 -8.65 13.31 -1.29
N GLU A 68 -7.94 14.05 -0.44
CA GLU A 68 -7.90 15.51 -0.44
C GLU A 68 -7.30 16.09 -1.75
N LEU A 69 -6.56 15.26 -2.49
CA LEU A 69 -5.99 15.59 -3.79
C LEU A 69 -6.85 15.12 -4.97
N GLY A 70 -8.04 14.55 -4.69
CA GLY A 70 -8.91 13.95 -5.70
C GLY A 70 -8.31 12.70 -6.34
N LEU A 71 -7.54 11.93 -5.58
CA LEU A 71 -6.90 10.70 -6.01
C LEU A 71 -7.40 9.50 -5.19
N ARG A 72 -7.13 8.31 -5.69
CA ARG A 72 -7.31 7.04 -4.99
C ARG A 72 -6.09 6.16 -5.18
N LEU A 73 -5.53 5.66 -4.08
CA LEU A 73 -4.50 4.64 -4.17
C LEU A 73 -5.11 3.26 -4.43
N SER A 74 -4.42 2.50 -5.27
CA SER A 74 -4.71 1.10 -5.57
C SER A 74 -3.45 0.26 -5.42
N LEU A 75 -3.62 -1.03 -5.11
CA LEU A 75 -2.52 -1.97 -5.00
C LEU A 75 -2.78 -3.15 -5.95
N SER A 76 -1.75 -3.51 -6.70
CA SER A 76 -1.71 -4.72 -7.52
C SER A 76 -0.55 -5.60 -7.09
N ARG A 77 -0.75 -6.91 -7.13
CA ARG A 77 0.30 -7.92 -6.93
C ARG A 77 0.57 -8.60 -8.25
N LEU A 78 1.72 -8.30 -8.84
CA LEU A 78 2.20 -8.96 -10.05
C LEU A 78 3.05 -10.17 -9.64
N PRO A 79 2.89 -11.33 -10.27
CA PRO A 79 3.81 -12.44 -10.03
C PRO A 79 5.23 -12.02 -10.42
N LEU A 80 6.23 -12.31 -9.58
CA LEU A 80 7.62 -12.14 -9.98
C LEU A 80 7.91 -13.10 -11.15
N VAL A 81 8.03 -12.54 -12.35
CA VAL A 81 8.49 -13.29 -13.52
C VAL A 81 10.01 -13.37 -13.46
N ASP A 82 10.52 -14.60 -13.36
CA ASP A 82 11.95 -14.88 -13.48
C ASP A 82 12.38 -14.52 -14.91
N VAL A 83 12.90 -13.31 -15.12
CA VAL A 83 13.47 -12.91 -16.41
C VAL A 83 14.82 -13.62 -16.56
N LYS A 84 14.78 -14.91 -16.95
CA LYS A 84 15.95 -15.58 -17.50
C LYS A 84 16.25 -15.02 -18.89
N LYS A 85 17.21 -14.09 -18.97
CA LYS A 85 18.46 -14.16 -19.75
C LYS A 85 19.06 -12.78 -19.99
#